data_AF-A0A1V5R4H1-F1
#
_entry.id   AF-A0A1V5R4H1-F1
#
_cell.length_a   1.000
_cell.length_b   1.000
_cell.length_c   1.000
_cell.angle_alpha   90.00
_cell.angle_beta   90.00
_cell.angle_gamma   90.00
#
_symmetry.space_group_name_H-M   'P 1'
#
loop_
_entity.id
_entity.type
_entity.pdbx_description
1 polymer ?
#
loop_
_entity_poly.entity_id
_entity_poly.type
_entity_poly.pdbx_seq_one_letter_code
_entity_poly.pdbx_strand_id
1 'polypeptide(L)'
;MPRKKTTQEQETVLESKVVNKPFPKNAPRKSSNSSLTTILLSLIIIALVSFLVYDKFLSSMDFNFINQDQEEAVVSDNYQVPLGIFSQAEQTQQQDPTASWKMFDFTLASSSEKDSLYSFKYPAELQVERNDDLIRLSSVSTSSEIQLLINFEEYEGDLSEWIKEQDKISAKAWEGKPSIEVVTSSDATFMEMPALVRQQKMLAADMTAYVLYFQKDGKIFSISMMAPQLTQEMINFYLIFVNTFKF
;
A
#
# COMPACT_ATOMS: atom_id res chain seq x y z
N MET A 1 -32.39 52.02 -17.28
CA MET A 1 -31.54 53.19 -16.90
C MET A 1 -32.48 54.31 -16.47
N PRO A 2 -32.19 55.12 -15.43
CA PRO A 2 -30.97 55.93 -15.29
C PRO A 2 -30.15 55.70 -13.98
N ARG A 3 -29.30 56.66 -13.58
CA ARG A 3 -28.24 56.59 -12.53
C ARG A 3 -28.38 57.70 -11.46
N LYS A 4 -27.93 57.49 -10.20
CA LYS A 4 -26.83 58.26 -9.51
C LYS A 4 -26.81 58.20 -7.94
N LYS A 5 -25.66 57.76 -7.39
CA LYS A 5 -24.77 58.28 -6.29
C LYS A 5 -25.28 58.93 -4.96
N THR A 6 -24.39 58.81 -3.94
CA THR A 6 -24.19 59.61 -2.68
C THR A 6 -25.19 59.28 -1.54
N THR A 7 -24.88 59.28 -0.22
CA THR A 7 -23.82 59.86 0.69
C THR A 7 -23.56 58.84 1.85
N GLN A 8 -22.43 58.61 2.56
CA GLN A 8 -21.20 59.32 3.04
C GLN A 8 -21.28 59.83 4.52
N GLU A 9 -20.14 60.16 5.16
CA GLU A 9 -19.89 60.58 6.58
C GLU A 9 -19.63 59.45 7.62
N GLN A 10 -18.74 59.58 8.63
CA GLN A 10 -17.69 60.60 8.95
C GLN A 10 -16.52 60.00 9.78
N GLU A 11 -15.42 60.76 9.98
CA GLU A 11 -14.17 60.34 10.63
C GLU A 11 -13.87 61.05 11.98
N THR A 12 -13.43 60.25 12.97
CA THR A 12 -12.32 60.44 13.95
C THR A 12 -12.03 61.76 14.74
N VAL A 13 -11.44 61.58 15.95
CA VAL A 13 -10.42 62.40 16.68
C VAL A 13 -10.78 63.25 17.94
N LEU A 14 -10.00 62.94 18.99
CA LEU A 14 -9.68 63.49 20.33
C LEU A 14 -9.94 64.96 20.74
N GLU A 15 -10.15 65.16 22.06
CA GLU A 15 -9.26 65.90 23.01
C GLU A 15 -9.38 65.27 24.45
N SER A 16 -8.34 65.06 25.29
CA SER A 16 -7.40 65.95 26.04
C SER A 16 -7.97 66.43 27.42
N LYS A 17 -7.27 66.53 28.59
CA LYS A 17 -5.83 66.33 28.97
C LYS A 17 -5.57 66.27 30.53
N VAL A 18 -4.93 65.20 31.04
CA VAL A 18 -3.92 65.07 32.16
C VAL A 18 -4.06 65.82 33.53
N VAL A 19 -3.82 65.14 34.68
CA VAL A 19 -2.88 65.53 35.80
C VAL A 19 -2.64 64.46 36.92
N ASN A 20 -1.36 64.18 37.20
CA ASN A 20 -0.65 63.63 38.40
C ASN A 20 -1.09 62.40 39.28
N LYS A 21 -0.29 61.31 39.19
CA LYS A 21 0.53 60.57 40.22
C LYS A 21 0.13 60.54 41.73
N PRO A 22 0.40 59.45 42.50
CA PRO A 22 1.64 58.64 42.47
C PRO A 22 1.53 57.09 42.62
N PHE A 23 2.69 56.40 42.59
CA PHE A 23 2.91 54.95 42.80
C PHE A 23 2.89 54.53 44.30
N PRO A 24 2.55 53.27 44.65
CA PRO A 24 3.62 52.30 44.95
C PRO A 24 3.36 50.78 44.67
N LYS A 25 4.48 50.07 44.43
CA LYS A 25 4.82 48.66 44.81
C LYS A 25 4.00 47.43 44.32
N ASN A 26 4.78 46.54 43.68
CA ASN A 26 4.84 45.08 43.88
C ASN A 26 3.73 44.16 43.32
N ALA A 27 4.01 43.58 42.14
CA ALA A 27 3.60 42.21 41.79
C ALA A 27 4.83 41.46 41.24
N PRO A 28 5.11 40.20 41.64
CA PRO A 28 6.33 39.50 41.24
C PRO A 28 6.22 38.89 39.83
N ARG A 29 7.19 39.20 38.95
CA ARG A 29 7.44 38.38 37.75
C ARG A 29 7.98 37.01 38.18
N LYS A 30 7.25 35.93 37.91
CA LYS A 30 7.83 34.57 37.92
C LYS A 30 8.84 34.45 36.76
N SER A 31 10.12 34.60 37.06
CA SER A 31 11.20 34.24 36.14
C SER A 31 11.31 32.71 36.05
N SER A 32 10.85 32.12 34.94
CA SER A 32 10.96 30.68 34.70
C SER A 32 12.39 30.30 34.30
N ASN A 33 13.29 30.27 35.28
CA ASN A 33 14.64 29.75 35.10
C ASN A 33 14.61 28.21 35.10
N SER A 34 14.09 27.62 34.03
CA SER A 34 14.16 26.17 33.80
C SER A 34 15.61 25.79 33.50
N SER A 35 16.35 25.42 34.54
CA SER A 35 17.76 25.06 34.42
C SER A 35 17.95 23.90 33.44
N LEU A 36 18.98 24.01 32.58
CA LEU A 36 19.44 22.93 31.71
C LEU A 36 19.73 21.64 32.50
N THR A 37 20.18 21.76 33.74
CA THR A 37 20.40 20.62 34.64
C THR A 37 19.14 19.81 34.90
N THR A 38 17.97 20.45 34.98
CA THR A 38 16.69 19.76 35.20
C THR A 38 16.25 18.98 33.96
N ILE A 39 16.47 19.54 32.77
CA ILE A 39 16.18 18.85 31.48
C ILE A 39 17.11 17.65 31.30
N LEU A 40 18.40 17.82 31.61
CA LEU A 40 19.39 16.74 31.55
C LEU A 40 19.05 15.60 32.52
N LEU A 41 18.61 15.92 33.74
CA LEU A 41 18.20 14.93 34.74
C LEU A 41 16.98 14.12 34.27
N SER A 42 15.99 14.78 33.68
CA SER A 42 14.82 14.10 33.09
C SER A 42 15.22 13.11 32.00
N LEU A 43 16.15 13.48 31.11
CA LEU A 43 16.63 12.59 30.04
C LEU A 43 17.40 11.38 30.60
N ILE A 44 18.21 11.57 31.64
CA ILE A 44 18.93 10.47 32.31
C ILE A 44 17.95 9.51 33.01
N ILE A 45 16.90 10.04 33.66
CA ILE A 45 15.84 9.22 34.29
C ILE A 45 15.08 8.42 33.23
N ILE A 46 14.71 9.03 32.10
CA ILE A 46 14.04 8.33 30.98
C ILE A 46 14.94 7.22 30.43
N ALA A 47 16.23 7.50 30.18
CA ALA A 47 17.18 6.50 29.69
C ALA A 47 17.33 5.31 30.65
N LEU A 48 17.41 5.56 31.97
CA LEU A 48 17.47 4.51 33.00
C LEU A 48 16.17 3.69 33.06
N VAL A 49 15.00 4.31 32.96
CA VAL A 49 13.71 3.59 32.92
C VAL A 49 13.61 2.74 31.65
N SER A 50 13.96 3.27 30.49
CA SER A 50 13.98 2.50 29.23
C SER A 50 14.96 1.33 29.29
N PHE A 51 16.14 1.51 29.89
CA PHE A 51 17.11 0.42 30.07
C PHE A 51 16.58 -0.68 31.00
N LEU A 52 15.96 -0.32 32.13
CA LEU A 52 15.37 -1.28 33.07
C LEU A 52 14.14 -2.01 32.52
N VAL A 53 13.40 -1.40 31.58
CA VAL A 53 12.32 -2.07 30.84
C VAL A 53 12.89 -3.02 29.78
N TYR A 54 13.93 -2.60 29.06
CA TYR A 54 14.60 -3.42 28.03
C TYR A 54 15.28 -4.66 28.62
N ASP A 55 16.02 -4.50 29.73
CA ASP A 55 16.67 -5.57 30.47
C ASP A 55 15.64 -6.61 30.97
N LYS A 56 14.53 -6.15 31.54
CA LYS A 56 13.42 -7.03 31.96
C LYS A 56 12.70 -7.71 30.79
N PHE A 57 12.58 -7.06 29.64
CA PHE A 57 11.98 -7.66 28.45
C PHE A 57 12.85 -8.80 27.93
N LEU A 58 14.16 -8.58 27.79
CA LEU A 58 15.12 -9.62 27.41
C LEU A 58 15.16 -10.78 28.42
N SER A 59 15.14 -10.48 29.72
CA SER A 59 15.11 -11.52 30.77
C SER A 59 13.80 -12.31 30.86
N SER A 60 12.80 -11.98 30.04
CA SER A 60 11.50 -12.67 30.00
C SER A 60 11.31 -13.57 28.77
N MET A 61 12.26 -13.58 27.85
CA MET A 61 12.29 -14.50 26.71
C MET A 61 13.09 -15.77 27.05
N ASP A 62 12.44 -16.71 27.74
CA ASP A 62 12.97 -18.08 27.94
C ASP A 62 13.06 -18.82 26.60
N PHE A 63 14.23 -18.74 25.96
CA PHE A 63 14.58 -19.49 24.75
C PHE A 63 14.78 -20.98 25.06
N ASN A 64 13.68 -21.72 25.19
CA ASN A 64 13.68 -23.19 25.18
C ASN A 64 13.94 -23.74 23.75
N PHE A 65 15.16 -23.52 23.25
CA PHE A 65 15.71 -24.29 22.14
C PHE A 65 15.99 -25.73 22.61
N ILE A 66 14.98 -26.58 22.53
CA ILE A 66 15.19 -28.03 22.50
C ILE A 66 15.19 -28.45 21.03
N ASN A 67 16.32 -28.97 20.56
CA ASN A 67 16.38 -29.62 19.25
C ASN A 67 15.43 -30.83 19.28
N GLN A 68 14.48 -30.83 18.35
CA GLN A 68 13.74 -32.03 18.01
C GLN A 68 13.97 -32.30 16.53
N ASP A 69 14.94 -33.17 16.25
CA ASP A 69 15.24 -33.61 14.89
C ASP A 69 14.02 -34.31 14.30
N GLN A 70 13.36 -33.66 13.35
CA GLN A 70 12.41 -34.30 12.45
C GLN A 70 12.89 -34.09 11.02
N GLU A 71 13.55 -35.11 10.49
CA GLU A 71 13.54 -35.35 9.05
C GLU A 71 12.08 -35.59 8.63
N GLU A 72 11.48 -34.68 7.86
CA GLU A 72 10.26 -35.02 7.14
C GLU A 72 10.26 -34.38 5.73
N ALA A 73 10.15 -35.28 4.75
CA ALA A 73 10.01 -35.10 3.31
C ALA A 73 10.34 -33.72 2.69
N VAL A 74 11.45 -33.65 1.95
CA VAL A 74 11.59 -32.71 0.83
C VAL A 74 10.61 -33.14 -0.28
N VAL A 75 9.34 -32.73 -0.16
CA VAL A 75 8.39 -32.75 -1.27
C VAL A 75 8.79 -31.65 -2.23
N SER A 76 9.69 -31.99 -3.16
CA SER A 76 10.06 -31.13 -4.28
C SER A 76 8.92 -31.12 -5.31
N ASP A 77 7.83 -30.45 -4.95
CA ASP A 77 6.78 -30.08 -5.90
C ASP A 77 7.40 -29.11 -6.91
N ASN A 78 7.86 -29.67 -8.02
CA ASN A 78 8.39 -28.95 -9.16
C ASN A 78 7.22 -28.29 -9.91
N TYR A 79 6.67 -27.23 -9.30
CA TYR A 79 5.64 -26.38 -9.90
C TYR A 79 6.17 -25.76 -11.19
N GLN A 80 5.89 -26.42 -12.32
CA GLN A 80 6.07 -25.86 -13.64
C GLN A 80 5.06 -24.74 -13.82
N VAL A 81 5.50 -23.50 -13.54
CA VAL A 81 4.78 -22.28 -13.90
C VAL A 81 4.41 -22.37 -15.39
N PRO A 82 3.14 -22.20 -15.79
CA PRO A 82 2.73 -22.20 -17.20
C PRO A 82 3.33 -21.03 -17.99
N LEU A 83 4.57 -21.20 -18.46
CA LEU A 83 5.30 -20.19 -19.23
C LEU A 83 4.72 -20.07 -20.65
N GLY A 84 4.12 -18.93 -20.96
CA GLY A 84 3.87 -18.48 -22.33
C GLY A 84 2.51 -18.84 -22.93
N ILE A 85 1.42 -18.25 -22.43
CA ILE A 85 0.12 -18.21 -23.14
C ILE A 85 -0.60 -16.85 -22.97
N PHE A 86 0.06 -15.79 -23.45
CA PHE A 86 -0.55 -14.48 -23.70
C PHE A 86 -0.59 -14.10 -25.20
N SER A 87 -0.18 -15.03 -26.07
CA SER A 87 -0.39 -14.93 -27.52
C SER A 87 -1.84 -15.26 -27.85
N GLN A 88 -2.48 -14.44 -28.71
CA GLN A 88 -3.86 -14.68 -29.13
C GLN A 88 -3.99 -16.03 -29.86
N ALA A 89 -4.73 -16.96 -29.29
CA ALA A 89 -5.07 -18.23 -29.94
C ALA A 89 -6.33 -18.08 -30.80
N GLU A 90 -6.32 -18.65 -32.00
CA GLU A 90 -7.44 -18.60 -32.94
C GLU A 90 -8.69 -19.28 -32.35
N GLN A 91 -9.84 -18.60 -32.44
CA GLN A 91 -11.08 -19.07 -31.81
C GLN A 91 -11.68 -20.28 -32.54
N THR A 92 -11.41 -21.48 -32.03
CA THR A 92 -12.39 -22.57 -32.10
C THR A 92 -13.55 -22.27 -31.13
N GLN A 93 -14.70 -22.94 -31.30
CA GLN A 93 -15.97 -22.58 -30.65
C GLN A 93 -16.05 -22.97 -29.15
N GLN A 94 -15.11 -22.48 -28.35
CA GLN A 94 -15.13 -22.59 -26.89
C GLN A 94 -15.98 -21.46 -26.31
N GLN A 95 -16.96 -21.81 -25.48
CA GLN A 95 -17.84 -20.85 -24.80
C GLN A 95 -17.01 -19.95 -23.86
N ASP A 96 -17.16 -18.63 -23.97
CA ASP A 96 -16.46 -17.65 -23.12
C ASP A 96 -16.74 -17.95 -21.63
N PRO A 97 -15.73 -18.36 -20.83
CA PRO A 97 -15.92 -18.68 -19.42
C PRO A 97 -16.25 -17.44 -18.58
N THR A 98 -16.06 -16.24 -19.15
CA THR A 98 -16.34 -14.94 -18.54
C THR A 98 -17.63 -14.31 -19.08
N ALA A 99 -18.50 -15.08 -19.76
CA ALA A 99 -19.76 -14.58 -20.32
C ALA A 99 -20.79 -14.12 -19.26
N SER A 100 -20.72 -14.69 -18.04
CA SER A 100 -21.59 -14.34 -16.91
C SER A 100 -20.99 -13.26 -15.98
N TRP A 101 -19.77 -12.81 -16.25
CA TRP A 101 -19.01 -11.92 -15.37
C TRP A 101 -19.45 -10.46 -15.55
N LYS A 102 -19.39 -9.68 -14.47
CA LYS A 102 -19.64 -8.23 -14.48
C LYS A 102 -18.42 -7.50 -15.06
N MET A 103 -18.64 -6.34 -15.69
CA MET A 103 -17.55 -5.41 -16.03
C MET A 103 -17.26 -4.48 -14.84
N PHE A 104 -15.98 -4.12 -14.67
CA PHE A 104 -15.52 -3.01 -13.84
C PHE A 104 -14.71 -2.06 -14.71
N ASP A 105 -14.96 -0.76 -14.60
CA ASP A 105 -14.28 0.31 -15.33
C ASP A 105 -13.63 1.28 -14.33
N PHE A 106 -12.32 1.47 -14.41
CA PHE A 106 -11.57 2.37 -13.54
C PHE A 106 -11.35 3.72 -14.21
N THR A 107 -11.89 4.78 -13.62
CA THR A 107 -11.55 6.17 -13.97
C THR A 107 -10.77 6.86 -12.86
N LEU A 108 -9.86 7.75 -13.25
CA LEU A 108 -9.17 8.67 -12.35
C LEU A 108 -10.16 9.74 -11.88
N ALA A 109 -10.14 10.07 -10.59
CA ALA A 109 -11.11 11.01 -10.00
C ALA A 109 -10.96 12.47 -10.50
N SER A 110 -9.87 12.76 -11.21
CA SER A 110 -9.48 14.10 -11.69
C SER A 110 -9.65 14.31 -13.19
N SER A 111 -9.95 13.29 -14.01
CA SER A 111 -10.07 13.45 -15.46
C SER A 111 -11.41 14.08 -15.85
N SER A 112 -11.36 15.18 -16.60
CA SER A 112 -12.56 15.79 -17.21
C SER A 112 -13.10 14.97 -18.37
N GLU A 113 -12.25 14.15 -18.97
CA GLU A 113 -12.58 13.12 -19.96
C GLU A 113 -12.90 11.82 -19.20
N LYS A 114 -13.96 11.13 -19.61
CA LYS A 114 -14.52 9.95 -18.90
C LYS A 114 -13.85 8.64 -19.33
N ASP A 115 -12.64 8.73 -19.83
CA ASP A 115 -11.97 7.60 -20.45
C ASP A 115 -11.45 6.67 -19.35
N SER A 116 -11.73 5.38 -19.51
CA SER A 116 -11.37 4.36 -18.54
C SER A 116 -9.86 4.11 -18.64
N LEU A 117 -9.13 4.28 -17.53
CA LEU A 117 -7.69 3.98 -17.46
C LEU A 117 -7.44 2.49 -17.68
N TYR A 118 -8.36 1.66 -17.17
CA TYR A 118 -8.45 0.24 -17.46
C TYR A 118 -9.83 -0.30 -17.13
N SER A 119 -10.23 -1.40 -17.78
CA SER A 119 -11.40 -2.18 -17.39
C SER A 119 -11.12 -3.68 -17.40
N PHE A 120 -11.86 -4.43 -16.60
CA PHE A 120 -11.75 -5.89 -16.49
C PHE A 120 -13.11 -6.52 -16.23
N LYS A 121 -13.25 -7.82 -16.50
CA LYS A 121 -14.42 -8.59 -16.05
C LYS A 121 -14.13 -9.29 -14.72
N TYR A 122 -15.14 -9.50 -13.88
CA TYR A 122 -15.03 -10.27 -12.63
C TYR A 122 -16.29 -11.10 -12.31
N PRO A 123 -16.16 -12.25 -11.61
CA PRO A 123 -17.31 -13.04 -11.18
C PRO A 123 -18.30 -12.23 -10.33
N ALA A 124 -19.59 -12.45 -10.56
CA ALA A 124 -20.66 -11.63 -10.00
C ALA A 124 -20.77 -11.72 -8.45
N GLU A 125 -20.24 -12.78 -7.88
CA GLU A 125 -20.18 -13.12 -6.45
C GLU A 125 -19.07 -12.39 -5.67
N LEU A 126 -18.04 -11.85 -6.35
CA LEU A 126 -17.01 -11.07 -5.69
C LEU A 126 -17.54 -9.65 -5.37
N GLN A 127 -17.23 -9.17 -4.17
CA GLN A 127 -17.35 -7.77 -3.84
C GLN A 127 -16.11 -7.02 -4.35
N VAL A 128 -16.33 -5.80 -4.86
CA VAL A 128 -15.27 -4.91 -5.32
C VAL A 128 -15.16 -3.75 -4.34
N GLU A 129 -13.98 -3.53 -3.81
CA GLU A 129 -13.64 -2.40 -2.95
C GLU A 129 -12.56 -1.54 -3.62
N ARG A 130 -12.70 -0.21 -3.56
CA ARG A 130 -11.72 0.76 -4.07
C ARG A 130 -11.18 1.60 -2.93
N ASN A 131 -9.86 1.72 -2.86
CA ASN A 131 -9.15 2.64 -1.98
C ASN A 131 -8.10 3.38 -2.83
N ASP A 132 -8.44 4.60 -3.24
CA ASP A 132 -7.70 5.41 -4.23
C ASP A 132 -7.43 4.64 -5.55
N ASP A 133 -6.21 4.16 -5.75
CA ASP A 133 -5.76 3.43 -6.95
C ASP A 133 -5.70 1.90 -6.75
N LEU A 134 -5.86 1.43 -5.51
CA LEU A 134 -5.99 0.02 -5.17
C LEU A 134 -7.45 -0.44 -5.33
N ILE A 135 -7.67 -1.48 -6.12
CA ILE A 135 -8.90 -2.26 -6.18
C ILE A 135 -8.66 -3.63 -5.54
N ARG A 136 -9.52 -4.00 -4.58
CA ARG A 136 -9.60 -5.37 -4.05
C ARG A 136 -10.88 -6.04 -4.55
N LEU A 137 -10.77 -7.31 -4.95
CA LEU A 137 -11.92 -8.20 -5.08
C LEU A 137 -11.79 -9.39 -4.14
N SER A 138 -12.88 -9.72 -3.47
CA SER A 138 -12.95 -10.85 -2.54
C SER A 138 -14.39 -11.35 -2.38
N SER A 139 -14.56 -12.65 -2.09
CA SER A 139 -15.87 -13.17 -1.66
C SER A 139 -16.12 -12.83 -0.19
N VAL A 140 -17.37 -12.55 0.18
CA VAL A 140 -17.78 -12.31 1.58
C VAL A 140 -17.46 -13.51 2.48
N SER A 141 -17.51 -14.73 1.94
CA SER A 141 -17.30 -15.97 2.70
C SER A 141 -15.83 -16.31 2.95
N THR A 142 -14.90 -15.73 2.18
CA THR A 142 -13.47 -16.10 2.17
C THR A 142 -12.58 -14.86 2.04
N SER A 143 -13.02 -13.71 2.53
CA SER A 143 -12.36 -12.42 2.31
C SER A 143 -10.96 -12.29 2.95
N SER A 144 -10.67 -13.10 3.96
CA SER A 144 -9.34 -13.28 4.54
C SER A 144 -8.48 -14.33 3.83
N GLU A 145 -9.06 -15.16 2.96
CA GLU A 145 -8.42 -16.37 2.41
C GLU A 145 -8.10 -16.25 0.91
N ILE A 146 -8.91 -15.54 0.12
CA ILE A 146 -8.65 -15.33 -1.31
C ILE A 146 -8.99 -13.89 -1.69
N GLN A 147 -7.99 -13.17 -2.20
CA GLN A 147 -8.13 -11.79 -2.69
C GLN A 147 -7.50 -11.66 -4.08
N LEU A 148 -8.15 -10.92 -4.97
CA LEU A 148 -7.51 -10.32 -6.15
C LEU A 148 -7.22 -8.86 -5.82
N LEU A 149 -6.01 -8.39 -6.11
CA LEU A 149 -5.64 -6.98 -5.99
C LEU A 149 -5.21 -6.43 -7.34
N ILE A 150 -5.63 -5.20 -7.65
CA ILE A 150 -5.14 -4.40 -8.77
C ILE A 150 -4.64 -3.09 -8.17
N ASN A 151 -3.38 -2.76 -8.40
CA ASN A 151 -2.80 -1.48 -7.99
C ASN A 151 -1.97 -0.89 -9.14
N PHE A 152 -1.77 0.41 -9.13
CA PHE A 152 -0.75 1.05 -9.95
C PHE A 152 -0.09 2.23 -9.22
N GLU A 153 1.11 2.60 -9.66
CA GLU A 153 1.81 3.79 -9.20
C GLU A 153 2.59 4.45 -10.35
N GLU A 154 2.71 5.78 -10.31
CA GLU A 154 3.47 6.57 -11.28
C GLU A 154 4.98 6.33 -11.12
N TYR A 155 5.69 6.04 -12.21
CA TYR A 155 7.14 5.80 -12.23
C TYR A 155 7.78 6.18 -13.57
N GLU A 156 8.77 7.08 -13.52
CA GLU A 156 9.46 7.61 -14.71
C GLU A 156 10.63 6.73 -15.20
N GLY A 157 11.13 5.80 -14.38
CA GLY A 157 12.19 4.85 -14.73
C GLY A 157 11.65 3.59 -15.46
N ASP A 158 12.47 2.55 -15.62
CA ASP A 158 12.03 1.29 -16.23
C ASP A 158 11.54 0.25 -15.20
N LEU A 159 10.66 -0.66 -15.63
CA LEU A 159 10.13 -1.77 -14.81
C LEU A 159 11.22 -2.61 -14.11
N SER A 160 12.38 -2.80 -14.74
CA SER A 160 13.48 -3.55 -14.14
C SER A 160 14.19 -2.75 -13.05
N GLU A 161 14.31 -1.43 -13.17
CA GLU A 161 14.79 -0.56 -12.09
C GLU A 161 13.80 -0.56 -10.92
N TRP A 162 12.51 -0.34 -11.18
CA TRP A 162 11.44 -0.39 -10.17
C TRP A 162 11.45 -1.69 -9.36
N ILE A 163 11.49 -2.84 -10.04
CA ILE A 163 11.54 -4.16 -9.40
C ILE A 163 12.76 -4.28 -8.46
N LYS A 164 13.93 -3.76 -8.87
CA LYS A 164 15.14 -3.75 -8.02
C LYS A 164 15.01 -2.81 -6.84
N GLU A 165 14.18 -1.77 -6.90
CA GLU A 165 13.89 -0.88 -5.77
C GLU A 165 12.91 -1.53 -4.79
N GLN A 166 11.82 -2.12 -5.29
CA GLN A 166 10.86 -2.87 -4.49
C GLN A 166 11.51 -4.07 -3.79
N ASP A 167 12.45 -4.78 -4.44
CA ASP A 167 13.20 -5.87 -3.81
C ASP A 167 14.09 -5.37 -2.65
N LYS A 168 14.73 -4.19 -2.79
CA LYS A 168 15.53 -3.56 -1.69
C LYS A 168 14.66 -3.12 -0.52
N ILE A 169 13.47 -2.58 -0.79
CA ILE A 169 12.49 -2.15 0.22
C ILE A 169 11.97 -3.39 0.95
N SER A 170 11.49 -4.39 0.20
CA SER A 170 10.91 -5.63 0.73
C SER A 170 11.88 -6.39 1.61
N ALA A 171 13.19 -6.36 1.31
CA ALA A 171 14.22 -7.00 2.14
C ALA A 171 14.33 -6.48 3.59
N LYS A 172 13.68 -5.34 3.94
CA LYS A 172 13.76 -4.71 5.27
C LYS A 172 12.43 -4.20 5.83
N ALA A 173 11.33 -4.28 5.08
CA ALA A 173 10.08 -3.59 5.44
C ALA A 173 9.37 -4.14 6.69
N TRP A 174 9.65 -5.38 7.12
CA TRP A 174 9.05 -5.98 8.32
C TRP A 174 10.03 -5.95 9.49
N GLU A 175 10.01 -4.88 10.31
CA GLU A 175 10.90 -4.72 11.48
C GLU A 175 12.41 -4.80 11.15
N GLY A 176 12.81 -4.47 9.91
CA GLY A 176 14.19 -4.64 9.42
C GLY A 176 14.49 -6.03 8.84
N LYS A 177 13.52 -6.96 8.87
CA LYS A 177 13.53 -8.27 8.21
C LYS A 177 12.84 -8.18 6.83
N PRO A 178 13.01 -9.18 5.95
CA PRO A 178 12.23 -9.27 4.73
C PRO A 178 10.73 -9.37 4.99
N SER A 179 9.92 -8.59 4.26
CA SER A 179 8.46 -8.74 4.19
C SER A 179 8.03 -9.69 3.06
N ILE A 180 8.87 -9.89 2.06
CA ILE A 180 8.60 -10.73 0.88
C ILE A 180 9.76 -11.69 0.62
N GLU A 181 9.43 -12.97 0.38
CA GLU A 181 10.32 -13.96 -0.24
C GLU A 181 9.88 -14.19 -1.68
N VAL A 182 10.76 -14.00 -2.68
CA VAL A 182 10.45 -14.31 -4.09
C VAL A 182 10.75 -15.79 -4.34
N VAL A 183 9.71 -16.58 -4.59
CA VAL A 183 9.79 -18.03 -4.82
C VAL A 183 10.11 -18.32 -6.29
N THR A 184 9.44 -17.63 -7.21
CA THR A 184 9.73 -17.66 -8.64
C THR A 184 9.64 -16.26 -9.24
N SER A 185 10.40 -16.02 -10.31
CA SER A 185 10.36 -14.80 -11.11
C SER A 185 10.60 -15.21 -12.56
N SER A 186 9.80 -14.72 -13.50
CA SER A 186 9.89 -15.07 -14.92
C SER A 186 9.41 -13.94 -15.81
N ASP A 187 10.18 -13.62 -16.83
CA ASP A 187 9.81 -12.64 -17.84
C ASP A 187 8.62 -13.14 -18.68
N ALA A 188 7.74 -12.22 -19.06
CA ALA A 188 6.53 -12.49 -19.81
C ALA A 188 6.21 -11.35 -20.78
N THR A 189 5.21 -11.58 -21.63
CA THR A 189 4.57 -10.53 -22.44
C THR A 189 3.11 -10.46 -22.06
N PHE A 190 2.56 -9.28 -21.81
CA PHE A 190 1.14 -9.07 -21.51
C PHE A 190 0.58 -7.98 -22.41
N MET A 191 -0.38 -8.34 -23.27
CA MET A 191 -0.92 -7.45 -24.33
C MET A 191 0.20 -6.76 -25.13
N GLU A 192 1.14 -7.56 -25.66
CA GLU A 192 2.34 -7.12 -26.41
C GLU A 192 3.38 -6.30 -25.61
N MET A 193 3.08 -5.89 -24.37
CA MET A 193 4.02 -5.19 -23.48
C MET A 193 4.92 -6.16 -22.71
N PRO A 194 6.21 -5.82 -22.44
CA PRO A 194 7.05 -6.56 -21.51
C PRO A 194 6.46 -6.58 -20.09
N ALA A 195 6.50 -7.74 -19.45
CA ALA A 195 5.94 -7.96 -18.12
C ALA A 195 6.82 -8.93 -17.31
N LEU A 196 6.59 -8.97 -15.99
CA LEU A 196 7.26 -9.87 -15.06
C LEU A 196 6.21 -10.59 -14.21
N VAL A 197 6.22 -11.93 -14.24
CA VAL A 197 5.41 -12.77 -13.38
C VAL A 197 6.25 -13.25 -12.19
N ARG A 198 5.70 -13.18 -10.99
CA ARG A 198 6.36 -13.63 -9.75
C ARG A 198 5.41 -14.41 -8.85
N GLN A 199 5.90 -15.50 -8.26
CA GLN A 199 5.32 -16.09 -7.06
C GLN A 199 6.10 -15.61 -5.84
N GLN A 200 5.41 -15.14 -4.82
CA GLN A 200 5.96 -14.48 -3.63
C GLN A 200 5.31 -15.05 -2.36
N LYS A 201 6.04 -15.09 -1.24
CA LYS A 201 5.46 -15.24 0.10
C LYS A 201 5.47 -13.90 0.80
N MET A 202 4.32 -13.47 1.29
CA MET A 202 4.12 -12.26 2.10
C MET A 202 4.34 -12.63 3.57
N LEU A 203 5.61 -12.63 4.00
CA LEU A 203 6.07 -13.22 5.26
C LEU A 203 5.41 -12.62 6.52
N ALA A 204 5.01 -11.34 6.47
CA ALA A 204 4.32 -10.66 7.56
C ALA A 204 2.80 -10.95 7.63
N ALA A 205 2.23 -11.62 6.62
CA ALA A 205 0.80 -11.89 6.48
C ALA A 205 0.47 -13.40 6.38
N ASP A 206 1.48 -14.26 6.27
CA ASP A 206 1.35 -15.72 6.01
C ASP A 206 0.49 -16.05 4.78
N MET A 207 0.75 -15.34 3.68
CA MET A 207 0.07 -15.53 2.39
C MET A 207 1.06 -15.75 1.25
N THR A 208 0.68 -16.58 0.29
CA THR A 208 1.33 -16.69 -1.02
C THR A 208 0.63 -15.76 -2.02
N ALA A 209 1.41 -14.96 -2.74
CA ALA A 209 0.95 -14.10 -3.83
C ALA A 209 1.46 -14.60 -5.19
N TYR A 210 0.63 -14.47 -6.22
CA TYR A 210 1.02 -14.64 -7.63
C TYR A 210 0.71 -13.33 -8.35
N VAL A 211 1.74 -12.69 -8.89
CA VAL A 211 1.71 -11.27 -9.30
C VAL A 211 2.21 -11.12 -10.72
N LEU A 212 1.52 -10.30 -11.50
CA LEU A 212 1.92 -9.79 -12.79
C LEU A 212 2.24 -8.30 -12.65
N TYR A 213 3.48 -7.93 -12.96
CA TYR A 213 3.92 -6.54 -13.07
C TYR A 213 4.15 -6.17 -14.52
N PHE A 214 3.70 -4.99 -14.95
CA PHE A 214 4.00 -4.44 -16.28
C PHE A 214 3.97 -2.91 -16.24
N GLN A 215 4.55 -2.26 -17.24
CA GLN A 215 4.59 -0.80 -17.33
C GLN A 215 3.76 -0.30 -18.51
N LYS A 216 2.88 0.69 -18.26
CA LYS A 216 2.08 1.38 -19.29
C LYS A 216 1.87 2.84 -18.91
N ASP A 217 2.03 3.74 -19.88
CA ASP A 217 1.72 5.18 -19.79
C ASP A 217 2.23 5.88 -18.51
N GLY A 218 3.51 5.63 -18.20
CA GLY A 218 4.18 6.19 -17.03
C GLY A 218 3.86 5.49 -15.69
N LYS A 219 3.10 4.40 -15.68
CA LYS A 219 2.70 3.67 -14.47
C LYS A 219 3.23 2.26 -14.46
N ILE A 220 3.62 1.78 -13.28
CA ILE A 220 3.76 0.35 -13.00
C ILE A 220 2.41 -0.16 -12.52
N PHE A 221 1.86 -1.15 -13.22
CA PHE A 221 0.68 -1.89 -12.80
C PHE A 221 1.09 -3.19 -12.10
N SER A 222 0.35 -3.54 -11.04
CA SER A 222 0.49 -4.78 -10.29
C SER A 222 -0.89 -5.44 -10.17
N ILE A 223 -1.11 -6.55 -10.88
CA ILE A 223 -2.30 -7.38 -10.73
C ILE A 223 -1.87 -8.64 -9.97
N SER A 224 -2.50 -8.95 -8.83
CA SER A 224 -2.16 -10.14 -8.04
C SER A 224 -3.36 -10.96 -7.61
N MET A 225 -3.11 -12.24 -7.34
CA MET A 225 -3.93 -13.07 -6.46
C MET A 225 -3.15 -13.35 -5.18
N MET A 226 -3.83 -13.33 -4.04
CA MET A 226 -3.27 -13.65 -2.73
C MET A 226 -4.15 -14.68 -2.01
N ALA A 227 -3.54 -15.74 -1.51
CA ALA A 227 -4.16 -16.74 -0.64
C ALA A 227 -3.10 -17.40 0.27
N PRO A 228 -3.44 -17.99 1.43
CA PRO A 228 -2.47 -18.72 2.27
C PRO A 228 -1.64 -19.73 1.45
N GLN A 229 -2.32 -20.55 0.65
CA GLN A 229 -1.73 -21.44 -0.35
C GLN A 229 -2.44 -21.23 -1.70
N LEU A 230 -1.67 -21.23 -2.79
CA LEU A 230 -2.21 -21.19 -4.15
C LEU A 230 -2.34 -22.60 -4.73
N THR A 231 -3.48 -22.88 -5.36
CA THR A 231 -3.69 -24.11 -6.14
C THR A 231 -3.58 -23.84 -7.65
N GLN A 232 -3.43 -24.89 -8.46
CA GLN A 232 -3.45 -24.73 -9.92
C GLN A 232 -4.80 -24.20 -10.43
N GLU A 233 -5.91 -24.50 -9.76
CA GLU A 233 -7.24 -23.96 -10.08
C GLU A 233 -7.29 -22.44 -9.83
N MET A 234 -6.74 -21.97 -8.70
CA MET A 234 -6.60 -20.55 -8.38
C MET A 234 -5.74 -19.82 -9.42
N ILE A 235 -4.59 -20.39 -9.80
CA ILE A 235 -3.70 -19.83 -10.83
C ILE A 235 -4.41 -19.80 -12.20
N ASN A 236 -5.16 -20.84 -12.57
CA ASN A 236 -5.93 -20.87 -13.81
C ASN A 236 -7.04 -19.79 -13.81
N PHE A 237 -7.76 -19.63 -12.70
CA PHE A 237 -8.77 -18.57 -12.53
C PHE A 237 -8.13 -17.17 -12.62
N TYR A 238 -6.97 -16.96 -12.00
CA TYR A 238 -6.19 -15.72 -12.11
C TYR A 238 -5.80 -15.42 -13.57
N LEU A 239 -5.30 -16.40 -14.32
CA LEU A 239 -4.91 -16.22 -15.72
C LEU A 239 -6.12 -15.92 -16.61
N ILE A 240 -7.29 -16.53 -16.35
CA ILE A 240 -8.55 -16.16 -17.02
C ILE A 240 -8.91 -14.71 -16.68
N PHE A 241 -8.84 -14.31 -15.41
CA PHE A 241 -9.15 -12.96 -14.94
C PHE A 241 -8.25 -11.88 -15.56
N VAL A 242 -6.93 -12.07 -15.55
CA VAL A 242 -5.94 -11.19 -16.19
C VAL A 242 -6.23 -11.02 -17.69
N ASN A 243 -6.63 -12.09 -18.39
CA ASN A 243 -7.00 -12.03 -19.80
C ASN A 243 -8.33 -11.30 -20.10
N THR A 244 -9.03 -10.78 -19.09
CA THR A 244 -10.21 -9.92 -19.29
C THR A 244 -9.91 -8.42 -19.33
N PHE A 245 -8.67 -8.04 -18.99
CA PHE A 245 -8.26 -6.63 -18.89
C PHE A 245 -8.22 -5.92 -20.24
N LYS A 246 -8.46 -4.62 -20.19
CA LYS A 246 -8.40 -3.67 -21.31
C LYS A 246 -7.85 -2.33 -20.83
N PHE A 247 -7.16 -1.64 -21.73
CA PHE A 247 -6.54 -0.33 -21.57
C PHE A 247 -6.57 0.40 -22.93
#